data_AF-A0A662QH42-F1
#
_entry.id   AF-A0A662QH42-F1
#
_cell.length_a   1.000
_cell.length_b   1.000
_cell.length_c   1.000
_cell.angle_alpha   90.00
_cell.angle_beta   90.00
_cell.angle_gamma   90.00
#
_symmetry.space_group_name_H-M   'P 1'
#
loop_
_entity.id
_entity.type
_entity.pdbx_description
1 polymer ?
#
loop_
_entity_poly.entity_id
_entity_poly.type
_entity_poly.pdbx_seq_one_letter_code
_entity_poly.pdbx_strand_id
1 'polypeptide(L)'
;MLEQEFFEVWVVGDLGEELVEKLKEKLREAYRRNHPRIRFRFYYDDPQNSLDFEAVRSILLENTRLSVGIEERPFKALESDLGSIGGEVSLL
;
A
#
# COMPACT_ATOMS: atom_id res chain seq x y z
N MET A 1 -22.74 -7.25 4.30
CA MET A 1 -21.48 -7.49 3.57
C MET A 1 -20.38 -6.97 4.47
N LEU A 2 -19.48 -7.82 4.92
CA LEU A 2 -18.54 -7.51 6.01
C LEU A 2 -17.73 -6.23 5.69
N GLU A 3 -17.87 -5.24 6.56
CA GLU A 3 -17.03 -4.04 6.69
C GLU A 3 -15.62 -4.46 7.14
N GLN A 4 -14.97 -5.34 6.38
CA GLN A 4 -13.60 -5.73 6.68
C GLN A 4 -12.69 -4.55 6.33
N GLU A 5 -12.11 -3.98 7.38
CA GLU A 5 -11.11 -2.94 7.31
C GLU A 5 -9.91 -3.42 6.50
N PHE A 6 -9.34 -2.48 5.73
CA PHE A 6 -8.10 -2.75 5.03
C PHE A 6 -6.94 -2.76 6.02
N PHE A 7 -5.98 -3.65 5.80
CA PHE A 7 -4.64 -3.42 6.29
C PHE A 7 -4.03 -2.29 5.46
N GLU A 8 -3.93 -1.10 6.04
CA GLU A 8 -3.46 0.10 5.36
C GLU A 8 -1.93 0.16 5.40
N VAL A 9 -1.30 0.22 4.23
CA VAL A 9 0.15 0.36 4.07
C VAL A 9 0.42 1.62 3.29
N TRP A 10 1.09 2.57 3.92
CA TRP A 10 1.39 3.87 3.33
C TRP A 10 2.85 3.90 2.93
N VAL A 11 3.09 4.17 1.66
CA VAL A 11 4.42 4.31 1.07
C VAL A 11 4.64 5.78 0.82
N VAL A 12 5.64 6.37 1.47
CA VAL A 12 5.90 7.81 1.39
C VAL A 12 7.25 8.05 0.73
N GLY A 13 7.23 8.72 -0.43
CA GLY A 13 8.43 8.98 -1.23
C GLY A 13 8.80 7.83 -2.17
N ASP A 14 10.06 7.81 -2.60
CA ASP A 14 10.61 6.81 -3.52
C ASP A 14 11.51 5.82 -2.75
N LEU A 15 11.09 4.55 -2.75
CA LEU A 15 11.82 3.44 -2.12
C LEU A 15 12.74 2.71 -3.10
N GLY A 16 12.79 3.12 -4.37
CA GLY A 16 13.64 2.55 -5.40
C GLY A 16 13.49 1.04 -5.56
N GLU A 17 14.63 0.35 -5.73
CA GLU A 17 14.67 -1.09 -6.00
C GLU A 17 14.15 -1.97 -4.84
N GLU A 18 14.16 -1.46 -3.60
CA GLU A 18 13.68 -2.22 -2.43
C GLU A 18 12.16 -2.23 -2.29
N LEU A 19 11.45 -1.36 -3.02
CA LEU A 19 10.01 -1.20 -2.91
C LEU A 19 9.28 -2.54 -3.05
N VAL A 20 9.64 -3.31 -4.08
CA VAL A 20 8.96 -4.56 -4.40
C VAL A 20 9.03 -5.54 -3.25
N GLU A 21 10.19 -5.72 -2.64
CA GLU A 21 10.33 -6.68 -1.54
C GLU A 21 9.61 -6.21 -0.28
N LYS A 22 9.64 -4.92 0.04
CA LYS A 22 8.86 -4.39 1.17
C LYS A 22 7.35 -4.60 0.99
N LEU A 23 6.84 -4.41 -0.23
CA LEU A 23 5.44 -4.69 -0.54
C LEU A 23 5.11 -6.19 -0.41
N LYS A 24 6.00 -7.09 -0.87
CA LYS A 24 5.85 -8.55 -0.70
C LYS A 24 5.85 -8.96 0.78
N GLU A 25 6.71 -8.36 1.59
CA GLU A 25 6.73 -8.57 3.03
C GLU A 25 5.41 -8.18 3.69
N LYS A 26 4.84 -7.02 3.31
CA LYS A 26 3.55 -6.56 3.83
C LYS A 26 2.38 -7.43 3.41
N LEU A 27 2.42 -8.01 2.21
CA LEU A 27 1.42 -9.00 1.80
C LEU A 27 1.50 -10.29 2.63
N ARG A 28 2.72 -10.79 2.89
CA ARG A 28 2.93 -11.94 3.78
C ARG A 28 2.47 -11.63 5.20
N GLU A 29 2.68 -10.40 5.68
CA GLU A 29 2.19 -9.94 6.97
C GLU A 29 0.65 -9.93 7.04
N ALA A 30 -0.02 -9.31 6.07
CA ALA A 30 -1.48 -9.27 5.98
C ALA A 30 -2.07 -10.68 5.95
N TYR A 31 -1.48 -11.57 5.14
CA TYR A 31 -1.87 -12.97 5.07
C TYR A 31 -1.74 -13.69 6.43
N ARG A 32 -0.59 -13.54 7.12
CA ARG A 32 -0.37 -14.15 8.44
C ARG A 32 -1.33 -13.64 9.51
N ARG A 33 -1.72 -12.37 9.43
CA ARG A 33 -2.67 -11.73 10.35
C ARG A 33 -4.14 -11.97 9.99
N ASN A 34 -4.43 -12.77 8.95
CA ASN A 34 -5.79 -12.98 8.43
C ASN A 34 -6.51 -11.67 8.04
N HIS A 35 -5.78 -10.67 7.53
CA HIS A 35 -6.38 -9.52 6.86
C HIS A 35 -6.58 -9.84 5.38
N PRO A 36 -7.82 -10.14 4.92
CA PRO A 36 -8.06 -10.55 3.53
C PRO A 36 -7.97 -9.39 2.54
N ARG A 37 -7.88 -8.15 3.03
CA ARG A 37 -7.82 -6.92 2.24
C ARG A 37 -6.65 -6.08 2.70
N ILE A 38 -5.85 -5.64 1.74
CA ILE A 38 -4.70 -4.75 1.96
C ILE A 38 -4.80 -3.59 0.98
N ARG A 39 -4.49 -2.38 1.44
CA ARG A 39 -4.43 -1.20 0.59
C ARG A 39 -3.02 -0.63 0.66
N PHE A 40 -2.38 -0.53 -0.49
CA PHE A 40 -1.16 0.27 -0.66
C PHE A 40 -1.54 1.66 -1.10
N ARG A 41 -1.19 2.65 -0.30
CA ARG A 41 -1.37 4.06 -0.63
C ARG A 41 -0.02 4.72 -0.79
N PHE A 42 0.26 5.19 -2.00
CA PHE A 42 1.51 5.82 -2.36
C PHE A 42 1.36 7.34 -2.31
N TYR A 43 2.26 8.00 -1.59
CA TYR A 43 2.35 9.45 -1.50
C TYR A 43 3.65 9.93 -2.14
N TYR A 44 3.54 10.52 -3.34
CA TYR A 44 4.68 11.06 -4.08
C TYR A 44 4.74 12.58 -4.00
N ASP A 45 5.95 13.10 -3.78
CA ASP A 45 6.22 14.55 -3.72
C ASP A 45 6.31 15.17 -5.12
N ASP A 46 6.91 14.43 -6.06
CA ASP A 46 6.99 14.83 -7.48
C ASP A 46 5.84 14.19 -8.27
N PRO A 47 5.01 14.97 -9.00
CA PRO A 47 4.01 14.42 -9.91
C PRO A 47 4.58 13.61 -11.09
N GLN A 48 5.90 13.69 -11.36
CA GLN A 48 6.59 12.80 -12.30
C GLN A 48 6.97 11.46 -11.68
N ASN A 49 7.03 11.37 -10.34
CA ASN A 49 7.17 10.10 -9.66
C ASN A 49 5.80 9.44 -9.63
N SER A 50 5.62 8.47 -10.51
CA SER A 50 4.47 7.57 -10.51
C SER A 50 4.88 6.21 -9.99
N LEU A 51 3.89 5.47 -9.48
CA LEU A 51 4.08 4.07 -9.17
C LEU A 51 4.65 3.30 -10.38
N ASP A 52 5.73 2.54 -10.17
CA ASP A 52 6.18 1.58 -11.17
C ASP A 52 5.16 0.43 -11.23
N PHE A 53 4.23 0.54 -12.18
CA PHE A 53 3.19 -0.45 -12.39
C PHE A 53 3.74 -1.83 -12.75
N GLU A 54 4.91 -1.94 -13.40
CA GLU A 54 5.51 -3.25 -13.70
C GLU A 54 6.04 -3.90 -12.43
N ALA A 55 6.65 -3.11 -11.54
CA ALA A 55 7.06 -3.56 -10.21
C ALA A 55 5.87 -4.10 -9.41
N VAL A 56 4.74 -3.37 -9.41
CA VAL A 56 3.52 -3.77 -8.69
C VAL A 56 2.77 -4.92 -9.36
N ARG A 57 2.83 -5.02 -10.69
CA ARG A 57 2.20 -6.11 -11.43
C ARG A 57 2.72 -7.48 -10.99
N SER A 58 4.02 -7.61 -10.78
CA SER A 58 4.62 -8.86 -10.29
C SER A 58 3.99 -9.30 -8.96
N ILE A 59 3.79 -8.35 -8.06
CA ILE A 59 3.21 -8.56 -6.74
C ILE A 59 1.75 -8.99 -6.84
N LEU A 60 0.96 -8.32 -7.68
CA LEU A 60 -0.46 -8.66 -7.85
C LEU A 60 -0.66 -10.05 -8.44
N LEU A 61 0.18 -10.45 -9.40
CA LEU A 61 0.10 -11.77 -10.03
C LEU A 61 0.49 -12.91 -9.09
N GLU A 62 1.46 -12.67 -8.19
CA GLU A 62 1.89 -13.65 -7.20
C GLU A 62 0.86 -13.83 -6.05
N ASN A 63 -0.01 -12.83 -5.82
CA ASN A 63 -0.91 -12.80 -4.67
C ASN A 63 -2.39 -12.95 -5.07
N THR A 64 -2.87 -14.19 -5.18
CA THR A 64 -4.27 -14.49 -5.55
C THR A 64 -5.23 -14.62 -4.36
N ARG A 65 -4.72 -14.59 -3.13
CA ARG A 65 -5.51 -14.84 -1.89
C ARG A 65 -6.02 -13.57 -1.20
N LEU A 66 -5.46 -12.42 -1.53
CA LEU A 66 -5.77 -11.15 -0.90
C LEU A 66 -6.44 -10.22 -1.92
N SER A 67 -7.40 -9.42 -1.46
CA SER A 67 -7.87 -8.27 -2.21
C SER A 67 -6.89 -7.12 -2.01
N VAL A 68 -6.18 -6.74 -3.08
CA VAL A 68 -5.17 -5.67 -3.04
C VAL A 68 -5.76 -4.41 -3.67
N GLY A 69 -5.84 -3.33 -2.88
CA GLY A 69 -6.15 -1.99 -3.36
C GLY A 69 -4.86 -1.20 -3.56
N ILE A 70 -4.78 -0.42 -4.64
CA ILE A 70 -3.67 0.49 -4.92
C ILE A 70 -4.26 1.88 -5.10
N GLU A 71 -3.72 2.83 -4.36
CA GLU A 71 -4.11 4.24 -4.44
C GLU A 71 -2.85 5.10 -4.56
N GLU A 72 -2.87 6.04 -5.51
CA GLU A 72 -1.88 7.10 -5.59
C GLU A 72 -2.49 8.39 -5.06
N ARG A 73 -1.74 9.09 -4.21
CA ARG A 73 -2.11 10.37 -3.62
C ARG A 73 -0.96 11.35 -3.77
N PRO A 74 -1.25 12.65 -3.95
CA PRO A 74 -0.20 13.66 -3.90
C PRO A 74 0.30 13.81 -2.45
N PHE A 75 1.59 14.07 -2.26
CA PHE A 75 2.20 14.20 -0.93
C PHE A 75 1.49 15.24 -0.04
N LYS A 76 0.99 16.34 -0.62
CA LYS A 76 0.19 17.36 0.09
C LYS A 76 -1.07 16.83 0.77
N ALA A 77 -1.58 15.65 0.38
CA ALA A 77 -2.75 15.03 1.01
C ALA A 77 -2.38 14.19 2.24
N LEU A 78 -1.09 13.96 2.50
CA LEU A 78 -0.63 13.11 3.60
C LEU A 78 -1.10 13.65 4.96
N GLU A 79 -0.96 14.95 5.22
CA GLU A 79 -1.37 15.55 6.49
C GLU A 79 -2.88 15.40 6.74
N SER A 80 -3.71 15.65 5.72
CA SER A 80 -5.16 15.48 5.84
C SER A 80 -5.54 14.02 6.04
N ASP A 81 -4.86 13.10 5.34
CA ASP A 81 -5.15 11.68 5.43
C ASP A 81 -4.73 11.14 6.81
N LEU A 82 -3.58 11.58 7.36
CA LEU A 82 -3.13 11.27 8.72
C LEU A 82 -4.18 11.65 9.77
N GLY A 83 -4.81 12.82 9.61
CA GLY A 83 -5.86 13.29 10.52
C GLY A 83 -7.15 12.46 10.50
N SER A 84 -7.32 11.57 9.50
CA SER A 84 -8.51 10.75 9.31
C SER A 84 -8.29 9.25 9.56
N ILE A 85 -7.11 8.86 10.06
CA ILE A 85 -6.78 7.45 10.31
C ILE A 85 -7.72 6.87 11.38
N GLY A 86 -8.50 5.87 10.99
CA GLY A 86 -9.37 5.09 11.89
C GLY A 86 -8.82 3.72 12.29
N GLY A 87 -7.62 3.33 11.85
CA GLY A 87 -7.08 1.97 12.02
C GLY A 87 -5.56 1.87 12.07
N GLU A 88 -5.02 0.65 11.99
CA GLU A 88 -3.57 0.38 11.99
C GLU A 88 -2.96 0.70 10.62
N VAL A 89 -1.97 1.59 10.59
CA VAL A 89 -1.22 1.97 9.39
C VAL A 89 0.23 1.51 9.52
N SER A 90 0.70 0.73 8.54
CA SER A 90 2.13 0.46 8.36
C SER A 90 2.74 1.53 7.46
N LEU A 91 3.75 2.24 7.95
CA LEU A 91 4.54 3.19 7.16
C LEU A 91 5.75 2.47 6.56
N LEU A 92 5.99 2.68 5.26
CA LEU A 92 7.16 2.24 4.51
C LEU A 92 7.95 3.43 3.99
#